data_AF-A0A1G3ISD4-F1
#
_entry.id   AF-A0A1G3ISD4-F1
#
_cell.length_a   1.000
_cell.length_b   1.000
_cell.length_c   1.000
_cell.angle_alpha   90.00
_cell.angle_beta   90.00
_cell.angle_gamma   90.00
#
_symmetry.space_group_name_H-M   'P 1'
#
loop_
_entity.id
_entity.type
_entity.pdbx_description
1 polymer ?
#
loop_
_entity_poly.entity_id
_entity_poly.type
_entity_poly.pdbx_seq_one_letter_code
_entity_poly.pdbx_strand_id
1 'polypeptide(L)'
;MKPSTTIATVLPPVPVGKAWEDVTASFDRFCPTAGIETLGAMLERDAEATCGPRHARGQGRRGHRWGHTQGKIGFHGGKVVIDRPRVRGRAGKELSLASWDRAVAENWLGKWAMNLMLINVSTRRFGRAVRLPEGDVPAPSGSGVSKSAASRRFVALSAARMKDWMGSDLSKLDLLVVQIDGIHMTGDLVLVAAIGIDGTGVKHPLGLIEGATENAAVVQALIDNLVERGLDPKAPRLFIIDGAKALAKAIRRSFGRDAAIQRCQIHKARNIMERLPKHLHASARRALRQAWELDDADKAEKLLGNLARRLEQDAPGVSASILEGIDEILTVSRLRLPAPLRRALACTNIIENAMGTVRRVCRNVKRWRSAAMALRWTAAAMQEAAKGFRRLKAHKHLPALRAALAARHARTAPERVIANQVNAA
;
A
#
# COMPACT_ATOMS: atom_id res chain seq x y z
N MET A 1 38.77 -11.44 8.50
CA MET A 1 38.20 -10.52 7.48
C MET A 1 39.00 -10.69 6.20
N LYS A 2 38.42 -11.30 5.16
CA LYS A 2 39.03 -11.33 3.82
C LYS A 2 38.64 -10.04 3.09
N PRO A 3 39.56 -9.30 2.47
CA PRO A 3 39.21 -8.10 1.72
C PRO A 3 38.45 -8.53 0.46
N SER A 4 37.24 -8.01 0.30
CA SER A 4 36.46 -8.14 -0.93
C SER A 4 37.15 -7.31 -2.01
N THR A 5 37.74 -7.98 -3.00
CA THR A 5 38.28 -7.35 -4.20
C THR A 5 37.12 -6.75 -4.98
N THR A 6 36.88 -5.45 -4.81
CA THR A 6 36.02 -4.67 -5.68
C THR A 6 36.67 -4.63 -7.05
N ILE A 7 36.19 -5.46 -7.98
CA ILE A 7 36.54 -5.34 -9.39
C ILE A 7 35.95 -4.01 -9.85
N ALA A 8 36.80 -2.97 -9.87
CA ALA A 8 36.48 -1.72 -10.53
C ALA A 8 36.29 -2.04 -12.01
N THR A 9 35.05 -2.06 -12.46
CA THR A 9 34.72 -2.11 -13.88
C THR A 9 35.31 -0.85 -14.51
N VAL A 10 36.48 -0.98 -15.13
CA VAL A 10 37.10 0.09 -15.91
C VAL A 10 36.11 0.45 -17.01
N LEU A 11 35.49 1.63 -16.89
CA LEU A 11 34.72 2.21 -17.98
C LEU A 11 35.71 2.41 -19.15
N PRO A 12 35.46 1.80 -20.32
CA PRO A 12 36.33 1.97 -21.48
C PRO A 12 36.33 3.42 -21.94
N PRO A 13 37.35 3.87 -22.71
CA PRO A 13 37.35 5.20 -23.30
C PRO A 13 36.09 5.36 -24.15
N VAL A 14 35.15 6.18 -23.67
CA VAL A 14 33.89 6.44 -24.35
C VAL A 14 34.19 7.47 -25.44
N PRO A 15 33.77 7.24 -26.69
CA PRO A 15 33.84 8.28 -27.71
C PRO A 15 32.72 9.28 -27.42
N VAL A 16 32.98 10.25 -26.54
CA VAL A 16 32.08 11.39 -26.26
C VAL A 16 32.24 12.44 -27.37
N GLY A 17 32.54 12.03 -28.60
CA GLY A 17 33.03 12.91 -29.66
C GLY A 17 32.02 13.99 -30.04
N LYS A 18 30.79 13.60 -30.40
CA LYS A 18 29.73 14.58 -30.72
C LYS A 18 29.13 15.21 -29.48
N ALA A 19 29.07 14.47 -28.38
CA ALA A 19 28.57 15.02 -27.11
C ALA A 19 29.50 16.12 -26.55
N TRP A 20 30.82 16.05 -26.74
CA TRP A 20 31.75 17.07 -26.24
C TRP A 20 31.51 18.44 -26.89
N GLU A 21 31.13 18.47 -28.18
CA GLU A 21 30.73 19.69 -28.89
C GLU A 21 29.44 20.32 -28.30
N ASP A 22 28.54 19.50 -27.75
CA ASP A 22 27.31 19.96 -27.08
C ASP A 22 27.55 20.52 -25.67
N VAL A 23 28.63 20.13 -24.97
CA VAL A 23 28.92 20.59 -23.58
C VAL A 23 29.02 22.11 -23.50
N THR A 24 29.65 22.73 -24.49
CA THR A 24 29.88 24.19 -24.53
C THR A 24 28.58 24.96 -24.82
N ALA A 25 27.55 24.29 -25.35
CA ALA A 25 26.29 24.89 -25.76
C ALA A 25 25.11 24.60 -24.79
N SER A 26 25.04 23.39 -24.22
CA SER A 26 24.04 23.03 -23.20
C SER A 26 24.39 21.75 -22.46
N PHE A 27 24.50 21.87 -21.14
CA PHE A 27 24.67 20.72 -20.25
C PHE A 27 23.44 19.77 -20.26
N ASP A 28 22.22 20.31 -20.45
CA ASP A 28 20.98 19.52 -20.51
C ASP A 28 20.90 18.66 -21.79
N ARG A 29 21.51 19.10 -22.90
CA ARG A 29 21.68 18.29 -24.12
C ARG A 29 22.87 17.34 -24.06
N PHE A 30 23.98 17.76 -23.46
CA PHE A 30 25.18 16.94 -23.34
C PHE A 30 24.90 15.58 -22.68
N CYS A 31 24.24 15.60 -21.52
CA CYS A 31 24.00 14.40 -20.72
C CYS A 31 23.23 13.30 -21.48
N PRO A 32 22.08 13.58 -22.13
CA PRO A 32 21.43 12.58 -22.96
C PRO A 32 22.26 12.17 -24.17
N THR A 33 22.96 13.08 -24.86
CA THR A 33 23.81 12.73 -26.03
C THR A 33 24.91 11.75 -25.63
N ALA A 34 25.70 12.06 -24.60
CA ALA A 34 26.76 11.20 -24.10
C ALA A 34 26.22 9.83 -23.61
N GLY A 35 25.06 9.84 -22.96
CA GLY A 35 24.37 8.63 -22.52
C GLY A 35 23.92 7.74 -23.69
N ILE A 36 23.38 8.33 -24.76
CA ILE A 36 22.97 7.61 -25.97
C ILE A 36 24.18 6.98 -26.66
N GLU A 37 25.27 7.73 -26.83
CA GLU A 37 26.50 7.23 -27.43
C GLU A 37 27.09 6.06 -26.64
N THR A 38 27.15 6.23 -25.31
CA THR A 38 27.62 5.17 -24.41
C THR A 38 26.75 3.92 -24.51
N LEU A 39 25.43 4.07 -24.49
CA LEU A 39 24.52 2.94 -24.63
C LEU A 39 24.64 2.29 -26.01
N GLY A 40 24.82 3.07 -27.08
CA GLY A 40 25.10 2.55 -28.42
C GLY A 40 26.34 1.66 -28.45
N ALA A 41 27.44 2.09 -27.82
CA ALA A 41 28.65 1.29 -27.70
C ALA A 41 28.43 0.00 -26.88
N MET A 42 27.64 0.06 -25.80
CA MET A 42 27.27 -1.13 -25.02
C MET A 42 26.44 -2.13 -25.86
N LEU A 43 25.49 -1.64 -26.65
CA LEU A 43 24.67 -2.48 -27.54
C LEU A 43 25.51 -3.15 -28.63
N GLU A 44 26.50 -2.45 -29.19
CA GLU A 44 27.43 -3.04 -30.14
C GLU A 44 28.29 -4.13 -29.51
N ARG A 45 28.74 -3.95 -28.26
CA ARG A 45 29.45 -4.99 -27.51
C ARG A 45 28.58 -6.20 -27.21
N ASP A 46 27.31 -6.02 -26.83
CA ASP A 46 26.38 -7.13 -26.64
C ASP A 46 26.19 -7.93 -27.95
N ALA A 47 26.09 -7.22 -29.08
CA ALA A 47 25.97 -7.83 -30.38
C ALA A 47 27.25 -8.60 -30.77
N GLU A 48 28.42 -8.04 -30.50
CA GLU A 48 29.72 -8.70 -30.70
C GLU A 48 29.91 -9.92 -29.79
N ALA A 49 29.52 -9.85 -28.51
CA ALA A 49 29.55 -11.00 -27.61
C ALA A 49 28.68 -12.16 -28.11
N THR A 50 27.62 -11.86 -28.88
CA THR A 50 26.70 -12.87 -29.43
C THR A 50 27.14 -13.39 -30.80
N CYS A 51 27.67 -12.52 -31.66
CA CYS A 51 27.94 -12.80 -33.08
C CYS A 51 29.44 -12.93 -33.41
N GLY A 52 30.33 -12.54 -32.50
CA GLY A 52 31.73 -12.24 -32.78
C GLY A 52 31.93 -10.87 -33.46
N PRO A 53 33.21 -10.52 -33.76
CA PRO A 53 33.56 -9.26 -34.40
C PRO A 53 32.89 -9.09 -35.77
N ARG A 54 32.70 -7.83 -36.19
CA ARG A 54 32.10 -7.53 -37.51
C ARG A 54 32.94 -8.14 -38.63
N HIS A 55 32.27 -8.76 -39.61
CA HIS A 55 32.85 -9.41 -40.79
C HIS A 55 33.84 -10.56 -40.52
N ALA A 56 34.13 -10.89 -39.25
CA ALA A 56 34.95 -12.05 -38.93
C ALA A 56 34.23 -13.34 -39.31
N ARG A 57 34.98 -14.40 -39.58
CA ARG A 57 34.50 -15.79 -39.63
C ARG A 57 34.97 -16.49 -38.36
N GLY A 58 34.14 -17.32 -37.74
CA GLY A 58 34.52 -17.99 -36.48
C GLY A 58 33.50 -19.01 -36.01
N GLN A 59 33.98 -20.03 -35.31
CA GLN A 59 33.16 -21.06 -34.66
C GLN A 59 32.67 -20.55 -33.28
N GLY A 60 31.61 -21.15 -32.71
CA GLY A 60 31.10 -20.79 -31.37
C GLY A 60 30.06 -19.65 -31.29
N ARG A 61 29.57 -19.13 -32.43
CA ARG A 61 28.57 -18.04 -32.45
C ARG A 61 27.17 -18.49 -32.06
N ARG A 62 26.51 -17.69 -31.22
CA ARG A 62 25.11 -17.88 -30.81
C ARG A 62 24.11 -17.29 -31.82
N GLY A 63 24.54 -16.31 -32.62
CA GLY A 63 23.72 -15.66 -33.64
C GLY A 63 24.54 -14.94 -34.70
N HIS A 64 23.84 -14.22 -35.58
CA HIS A 64 24.42 -13.34 -36.61
C HIS A 64 23.75 -11.97 -36.59
N ARG A 65 24.47 -10.95 -37.06
CA ARG A 65 23.96 -9.57 -37.18
C ARG A 65 22.94 -9.48 -38.32
N TRP A 66 21.88 -8.71 -38.10
CA TRP A 66 20.75 -8.55 -39.02
C TRP A 66 20.39 -7.06 -39.20
N GLY A 67 21.41 -6.23 -39.41
CA GLY A 67 21.28 -4.78 -39.56
C GLY A 67 20.98 -4.04 -38.24
N HIS A 68 20.40 -2.84 -38.37
CA HIS A 68 20.09 -1.94 -37.27
C HIS A 68 18.61 -1.55 -37.25
N THR A 69 18.14 -1.05 -36.12
CA THR A 69 16.79 -0.50 -35.97
C THR A 69 16.76 0.58 -34.91
N GLN A 70 15.82 1.52 -35.05
CA GLN A 70 15.61 2.55 -34.06
C GLN A 70 14.71 2.05 -32.91
N GLY A 71 15.27 2.05 -31.72
CA GLY A 71 14.55 1.86 -30.46
C GLY A 71 14.21 3.18 -29.79
N LYS A 72 13.20 3.18 -28.91
CA LYS A 72 12.86 4.35 -28.07
C LYS A 72 12.93 3.98 -26.59
N ILE A 73 13.75 4.68 -25.82
CA ILE A 73 13.87 4.51 -24.37
C ILE A 73 13.33 5.75 -23.67
N GLY A 74 12.61 5.56 -22.56
CA GLY A 74 12.15 6.68 -21.74
C GLY A 74 13.30 7.25 -20.90
N PHE A 75 13.56 8.54 -21.03
CA PHE A 75 14.59 9.28 -20.30
C PHE A 75 14.10 10.71 -20.01
N HIS A 76 14.96 11.57 -19.44
CA HIS A 76 14.67 12.98 -19.12
C HIS A 76 13.93 13.69 -20.24
N GLY A 77 12.79 14.30 -19.91
CA GLY A 77 11.97 15.05 -20.87
C GLY A 77 11.18 14.24 -21.90
N GLY A 78 11.37 12.91 -22.03
CA GLY A 78 10.61 12.10 -22.98
C GLY A 78 11.31 10.84 -23.47
N LYS A 79 10.83 10.30 -24.58
CA LYS A 79 11.46 9.16 -25.25
C LYS A 79 12.62 9.65 -26.12
N VAL A 80 13.78 9.03 -25.93
CA VAL A 80 14.99 9.23 -26.71
C VAL A 80 15.11 8.11 -27.74
N VAL A 81 15.49 8.45 -28.96
CA VAL A 81 15.70 7.50 -30.05
C VAL A 81 17.14 7.00 -30.00
N ILE A 82 17.31 5.69 -30.11
CA ILE A 82 18.63 5.03 -30.06
C ILE A 82 18.69 4.05 -31.21
N ASP A 83 19.72 4.16 -32.05
CA ASP A 83 19.99 3.16 -33.06
C ASP A 83 20.64 1.94 -32.40
N ARG A 84 20.06 0.75 -32.61
CA ARG A 84 20.53 -0.49 -31.99
C ARG A 84 20.78 -1.56 -33.06
N PRO A 85 21.87 -2.34 -32.94
CA PRO A 85 22.07 -3.52 -33.78
C PRO A 85 20.98 -4.56 -33.50
N ARG A 86 20.62 -5.30 -34.55
CA ARG A 86 19.75 -6.48 -34.47
C ARG A 86 20.59 -7.73 -34.59
N VAL A 87 20.29 -8.71 -33.74
CA VAL A 87 20.92 -10.02 -33.75
C VAL A 87 19.85 -11.08 -33.91
N ARG A 88 20.07 -12.05 -34.78
CA ARG A 88 19.21 -13.23 -34.92
C ARG A 88 19.96 -14.49 -34.49
N GLY A 89 19.29 -15.32 -33.71
CA GLY A 89 19.78 -16.64 -33.37
C GLY A 89 19.78 -17.56 -34.60
N ARG A 90 20.42 -18.73 -34.48
CA ARG A 90 20.47 -19.73 -35.57
C ARG A 90 19.09 -20.22 -36.01
N ALA A 91 18.12 -20.22 -35.09
CA ALA A 91 16.72 -20.54 -35.36
C ALA A 91 15.91 -19.38 -36.00
N GLY A 92 16.57 -18.31 -36.46
CA GLY A 92 15.93 -17.19 -37.16
C GLY A 92 15.20 -16.16 -36.28
N LYS A 93 15.08 -16.41 -34.97
CA LYS A 93 14.44 -15.48 -34.01
C LYS A 93 15.38 -14.34 -33.62
N GLU A 94 14.84 -13.12 -33.48
CA GLU A 94 15.58 -11.98 -32.96
C GLU A 94 15.94 -12.23 -31.48
N LEU A 95 17.20 -12.00 -31.14
CA LEU A 95 17.71 -12.05 -29.78
C LEU A 95 17.77 -10.62 -29.25
N SER A 96 17.27 -10.42 -28.02
CA SER A 96 17.44 -9.15 -27.35
C SER A 96 18.87 -8.98 -26.83
N LEU A 97 19.28 -7.72 -26.70
CA LEU A 97 20.59 -7.35 -26.17
C LEU A 97 20.44 -7.05 -24.69
N ALA A 98 21.35 -7.56 -23.86
CA ALA A 98 21.26 -7.43 -22.41
C ALA A 98 21.18 -5.96 -21.95
N SER A 99 21.96 -5.07 -22.57
CA SER A 99 21.95 -3.63 -22.29
C SER A 99 20.63 -2.98 -22.73
N TRP A 100 20.02 -3.46 -23.83
CA TRP A 100 18.72 -2.99 -24.27
C TRP A 100 17.62 -3.37 -23.28
N ASP A 101 17.57 -4.64 -22.88
CA ASP A 101 16.58 -5.13 -21.92
C ASP A 101 16.68 -4.40 -20.59
N ARG A 102 17.90 -4.20 -20.07
CA ARG A 102 18.14 -3.42 -18.84
C ARG A 102 17.63 -1.98 -18.98
N ALA A 103 18.00 -1.29 -20.05
CA ALA A 103 17.62 0.10 -20.24
C ALA A 103 16.09 0.28 -20.42
N VAL A 104 15.41 -0.67 -21.07
CA VAL A 104 13.94 -0.68 -21.18
C VAL A 104 13.28 -1.01 -19.83
N ALA A 105 13.81 -1.97 -19.09
CA ALA A 105 13.27 -2.40 -17.79
C ALA A 105 13.28 -1.28 -16.75
N GLU A 106 14.17 -0.29 -16.87
CA GLU A 106 14.20 0.87 -15.97
C GLU A 106 12.90 1.69 -15.97
N ASN A 107 12.19 1.76 -17.11
CA ASN A 107 10.88 2.40 -17.23
C ASN A 107 10.77 3.78 -16.54
N TRP A 108 11.75 4.67 -16.75
CA TRP A 108 11.83 5.98 -16.08
C TRP A 108 10.58 6.84 -16.23
N LEU A 109 10.05 6.96 -17.45
CA LEU A 109 8.80 7.70 -17.68
C LEU A 109 7.61 7.08 -16.94
N GLY A 110 7.62 5.78 -16.70
CA GLY A 110 6.60 5.10 -15.90
C GLY A 110 6.75 5.42 -14.42
N LYS A 111 7.99 5.35 -13.90
CA LYS A 111 8.33 5.73 -12.52
C LYS A 111 7.99 7.20 -12.23
N TRP A 112 8.30 8.12 -13.14
CA TRP A 112 7.88 9.53 -13.03
C TRP A 112 6.37 9.70 -13.10
N ALA A 113 5.69 9.01 -14.02
CA ALA A 113 4.23 9.10 -14.10
C ALA A 113 3.60 8.65 -12.77
N MET A 114 4.07 7.56 -12.16
CA MET A 114 3.63 7.16 -10.83
C MET A 114 3.91 8.24 -9.78
N ASN A 115 5.17 8.66 -9.65
CA ASN A 115 5.59 9.60 -8.62
C ASN A 115 4.83 10.92 -8.69
N LEU A 116 4.79 11.53 -9.89
CA LEU A 116 4.14 12.81 -10.14
C LEU A 116 2.64 12.76 -9.84
N MET A 117 1.96 11.66 -10.21
CA MET A 117 0.52 11.49 -9.93
C MET A 117 0.26 11.33 -8.43
N LEU A 118 1.13 10.64 -7.69
CA LEU A 118 1.03 10.50 -6.23
C LEU A 118 1.23 11.85 -5.49
N ILE A 119 2.05 12.75 -6.04
CA ILE A 119 2.21 14.12 -5.50
C ILE A 119 1.26 15.14 -6.13
N ASN A 120 0.16 14.70 -6.74
CA ASN A 120 -0.90 15.53 -7.32
C ASN A 120 -0.53 16.37 -8.56
N VAL A 121 0.51 16.02 -9.30
CA VAL A 121 0.72 16.58 -10.64
C VAL A 121 -0.28 15.94 -11.62
N SER A 122 -1.11 16.77 -12.24
CA SER A 122 -2.08 16.32 -13.25
C SER A 122 -1.38 15.72 -14.47
N THR A 123 -1.97 14.69 -15.08
CA THR A 123 -1.51 14.11 -16.36
C THR A 123 -1.33 15.14 -17.48
N ARG A 124 -2.11 16.24 -17.45
CA ARG A 124 -1.98 17.36 -18.40
C ARG A 124 -0.69 18.17 -18.19
N ARG A 125 -0.14 18.16 -16.98
CA ARG A 125 1.11 18.83 -16.61
C ARG A 125 2.31 17.89 -16.65
N PHE A 126 2.14 16.61 -16.96
CA PHE A 126 3.21 15.62 -16.96
C PHE A 126 4.39 16.04 -17.85
N GLY A 127 4.12 16.44 -19.10
CA GLY A 127 5.19 16.88 -20.01
C GLY A 127 5.95 18.11 -19.53
N ARG A 128 5.28 19.04 -18.84
CA ARG A 128 5.95 20.17 -18.17
C ARG A 128 6.75 19.73 -16.94
N ALA A 129 6.27 18.73 -16.21
CA ALA A 129 6.87 18.31 -14.93
C ALA A 129 8.11 17.42 -15.08
N VAL A 130 8.29 16.77 -16.23
CA VAL A 130 9.49 15.95 -16.54
C VAL A 130 10.52 16.71 -17.36
N ARG A 131 10.35 18.02 -17.51
CA ARG A 131 11.23 18.93 -18.27
C ARG A 131 11.55 20.15 -17.42
N LEU A 132 12.78 20.64 -17.54
CA LEU A 132 13.15 21.90 -16.91
C LEU A 132 12.48 23.07 -17.66
N PRO A 133 12.02 24.11 -16.94
CA PRO A 133 11.81 25.42 -17.56
C PRO A 133 13.09 25.82 -18.29
N GLU A 134 12.99 26.23 -19.55
CA GLU A 134 14.13 26.62 -20.41
C GLU A 134 15.08 25.48 -20.83
N GLY A 135 14.79 24.24 -20.45
CA GLY A 135 15.53 23.07 -20.93
C GLY A 135 15.36 22.88 -22.44
N ASP A 136 16.46 22.64 -23.13
CA ASP A 136 16.56 22.62 -24.59
C ASP A 136 16.53 21.21 -25.19
N VAL A 137 16.21 20.19 -24.38
CA VAL A 137 15.94 18.83 -24.87
C VAL A 137 14.66 18.78 -25.71
N PRO A 138 14.72 18.39 -27.00
CA PRO A 138 13.54 18.33 -27.86
C PRO A 138 12.50 17.30 -27.38
N ALA A 139 11.21 17.64 -27.48
CA ALA A 139 10.11 16.71 -27.22
C ALA A 139 9.17 16.60 -28.44
N PRO A 140 9.60 15.93 -29.51
CA PRO A 140 8.81 15.80 -30.72
C PRO A 140 7.51 15.01 -30.48
N SER A 141 6.61 15.06 -31.46
CA SER A 141 5.44 14.17 -31.50
C SER A 141 5.85 12.72 -31.28
N GLY A 142 5.21 12.05 -30.32
CA GLY A 142 5.57 10.67 -29.95
C GLY A 142 6.69 10.54 -28.89
N SER A 143 7.21 11.65 -28.34
CA SER A 143 8.07 11.69 -27.14
C SER A 143 7.43 11.02 -25.91
N GLY A 144 6.13 10.75 -25.96
CA GLY A 144 5.43 9.97 -24.95
C GLY A 144 5.18 10.72 -23.65
N VAL A 145 5.23 12.05 -23.67
CA VAL A 145 4.92 12.93 -22.53
C VAL A 145 3.49 13.47 -22.53
N SER A 146 2.66 13.02 -23.48
CA SER A 146 1.26 13.44 -23.56
C SER A 146 0.44 12.93 -22.37
N LYS A 147 -0.69 13.60 -22.09
CA LYS A 147 -1.67 13.21 -21.06
C LYS A 147 -2.02 11.73 -21.12
N SER A 148 -2.36 11.23 -22.32
CA SER A 148 -2.77 9.83 -22.52
C SER A 148 -1.62 8.86 -22.29
N ALA A 149 -0.39 9.23 -22.68
CA ALA A 149 0.79 8.42 -22.45
C ALA A 149 1.16 8.34 -20.96
N ALA A 150 1.05 9.46 -20.23
CA ALA A 150 1.22 9.50 -18.77
C ALA A 150 0.17 8.64 -18.06
N SER A 151 -1.10 8.77 -18.47
CA SER A 151 -2.21 7.98 -17.91
C SER A 151 -2.03 6.48 -18.12
N ARG A 152 -1.67 6.04 -19.34
CA ARG A 152 -1.41 4.60 -19.61
C ARG A 152 -0.28 4.04 -18.76
N ARG A 153 0.81 4.80 -18.59
CA ARG A 153 1.94 4.40 -17.73
C ARG A 153 1.55 4.29 -16.26
N PHE A 154 0.80 5.27 -15.75
CA PHE A 154 0.28 5.22 -14.39
C PHE A 154 -0.61 3.99 -14.19
N VAL A 155 -1.54 3.73 -15.11
CA VAL A 155 -2.43 2.56 -15.04
C VAL A 155 -1.63 1.26 -15.03
N ALA A 156 -0.68 1.08 -15.96
CA ALA A 156 0.12 -0.13 -16.04
C ALA A 156 0.96 -0.35 -14.77
N LEU A 157 1.67 0.68 -14.31
CA LEU A 157 2.57 0.56 -13.16
C LEU A 157 1.80 0.44 -11.83
N SER A 158 0.66 1.13 -11.68
CA SER A 158 -0.18 0.99 -10.48
C SER A 158 -0.87 -0.38 -10.44
N ALA A 159 -1.28 -0.93 -11.58
CA ALA A 159 -1.82 -2.28 -11.66
C ALA A 159 -0.79 -3.33 -11.24
N ALA A 160 0.44 -3.25 -11.78
CA ALA A 160 1.53 -4.15 -11.41
C ALA A 160 1.87 -4.06 -9.91
N ARG A 161 2.11 -2.84 -9.40
CA ARG A 161 2.40 -2.63 -7.97
C ARG A 161 1.28 -3.05 -7.04
N MET A 162 0.02 -2.86 -7.45
CA MET A 162 -1.12 -3.33 -6.68
C MET A 162 -1.14 -4.86 -6.67
N LYS A 163 -0.95 -5.53 -7.81
CA LYS A 163 -0.90 -7.00 -7.90
C LYS A 163 0.20 -7.57 -7.01
N ASP A 164 1.41 -7.01 -7.09
CA ASP A 164 2.56 -7.46 -6.29
C ASP A 164 2.30 -7.26 -4.79
N TRP A 165 1.77 -6.10 -4.40
CA TRP A 165 1.44 -5.82 -3.00
C TRP A 165 0.30 -6.70 -2.48
N MET A 166 -0.78 -6.87 -3.25
CA MET A 166 -1.92 -7.72 -2.87
C MET A 166 -1.59 -9.21 -2.88
N GLY A 167 -0.45 -9.61 -3.46
CA GLY A 167 0.09 -10.97 -3.42
C GLY A 167 1.26 -11.15 -2.44
N SER A 168 1.62 -10.13 -1.66
CA SER A 168 2.80 -10.21 -0.79
C SER A 168 2.56 -11.15 0.40
N ASP A 169 3.58 -11.94 0.74
CA ASP A 169 3.61 -12.81 1.91
C ASP A 169 3.56 -11.97 3.21
N LEU A 170 2.61 -12.32 4.08
CA LEU A 170 2.36 -11.71 5.39
C LEU A 170 2.92 -12.55 6.54
N SER A 171 3.34 -13.80 6.30
CA SER A 171 3.78 -14.73 7.35
C SER A 171 5.01 -14.24 8.12
N LYS A 172 5.84 -13.42 7.48
CA LYS A 172 7.05 -12.82 8.07
C LYS A 172 6.75 -11.61 8.94
N LEU A 173 5.51 -11.10 8.90
CA LEU A 173 5.10 -9.98 9.73
C LEU A 173 4.53 -10.51 11.05
N ASP A 174 5.21 -10.21 12.15
CA ASP A 174 4.74 -10.48 13.51
C ASP A 174 3.61 -9.51 13.92
N LEU A 175 2.49 -9.57 13.19
CA LEU A 175 1.34 -8.67 13.35
C LEU A 175 0.61 -8.96 14.66
N LEU A 176 0.57 -7.99 15.56
CA LEU A 176 -0.17 -8.05 16.83
C LEU A 176 -1.55 -7.40 16.73
N VAL A 177 -1.69 -6.40 15.86
CA VAL A 177 -2.92 -5.63 15.69
C VAL A 177 -3.27 -5.55 14.21
N VAL A 178 -4.56 -5.69 13.88
CA VAL A 178 -5.10 -5.45 12.54
C VAL A 178 -6.25 -4.46 12.64
N GLN A 179 -6.12 -3.30 12.00
CA GLN A 179 -7.22 -2.35 11.83
C GLN A 179 -7.90 -2.59 10.49
N ILE A 180 -9.23 -2.67 10.48
CA ILE A 180 -10.03 -2.78 9.25
C ILE A 180 -11.11 -1.70 9.29
N ASP A 181 -11.21 -0.92 8.21
CA ASP A 181 -12.16 0.19 8.13
C ASP A 181 -12.64 0.40 6.68
N GLY A 182 -13.81 1.01 6.56
CA GLY A 182 -14.41 1.41 5.30
C GLY A 182 -13.81 2.71 4.78
N ILE A 183 -13.69 2.82 3.47
CA ILE A 183 -13.18 3.99 2.76
C ILE A 183 -14.24 4.45 1.78
N HIS A 184 -14.90 5.55 2.10
CA HIS A 184 -15.78 6.24 1.16
C HIS A 184 -14.93 7.07 0.20
N MET A 185 -14.92 6.69 -1.09
CA MET A 185 -14.18 7.39 -2.12
C MET A 185 -14.99 8.57 -2.67
N THR A 186 -16.01 8.28 -3.50
CA THR A 186 -16.96 9.27 -4.04
C THR A 186 -18.22 8.56 -4.50
N GLY A 187 -19.39 9.20 -4.32
CA GLY A 187 -20.68 8.54 -4.60
C GLY A 187 -20.80 7.27 -3.77
N ASP A 188 -21.27 6.19 -4.39
CA ASP A 188 -21.50 4.90 -3.72
C ASP A 188 -20.25 3.98 -3.71
N LEU A 189 -19.10 4.48 -4.18
CA LEU A 189 -17.88 3.69 -4.24
C LEU A 189 -17.21 3.62 -2.87
N VAL A 190 -17.39 2.47 -2.22
CA VAL A 190 -16.78 2.12 -0.93
C VAL A 190 -15.73 1.04 -1.14
N LEU A 191 -14.63 1.13 -0.40
CA LEU A 191 -13.60 0.10 -0.32
C LEU A 191 -13.40 -0.29 1.14
N VAL A 192 -12.98 -1.51 1.41
CA VAL A 192 -12.57 -1.94 2.76
C VAL A 192 -11.07 -2.16 2.76
N ALA A 193 -10.36 -1.56 3.72
CA ALA A 193 -8.91 -1.63 3.81
C ALA A 193 -8.44 -2.19 5.16
N ALA A 194 -7.29 -2.84 5.14
CA ALA A 194 -6.63 -3.38 6.33
C ALA A 194 -5.22 -2.80 6.52
N ILE A 195 -4.88 -2.44 7.76
CA ILE A 195 -3.53 -2.05 8.19
C ILE A 195 -3.13 -2.87 9.42
N GLY A 196 -1.95 -3.48 9.36
CA GLY A 196 -1.35 -4.25 10.45
C GLY A 196 -0.36 -3.43 11.26
N ILE A 197 -0.14 -3.81 12.51
CA ILE A 197 0.92 -3.30 13.37
C ILE A 197 1.70 -4.50 13.89
N ASP A 198 3.01 -4.53 13.64
CA ASP A 198 3.86 -5.61 14.12
C ASP A 198 4.31 -5.43 15.58
N GLY A 199 4.99 -6.45 16.13
CA GLY A 199 5.54 -6.44 17.48
C GLY A 199 6.53 -5.31 17.79
N THR A 200 7.12 -4.70 16.77
CA THR A 200 8.03 -3.55 16.91
C THR A 200 7.29 -2.20 16.80
N GLY A 201 6.01 -2.25 16.46
CA GLY A 201 5.13 -1.10 16.26
C GLY A 201 5.18 -0.52 14.86
N VAL A 202 5.85 -1.16 13.89
CA VAL A 202 5.81 -0.73 12.49
C VAL A 202 4.44 -1.07 11.90
N LYS A 203 3.93 -0.14 11.08
CA LYS A 203 2.60 -0.24 10.47
C LYS A 203 2.75 -0.70 9.03
N HIS A 204 1.84 -1.57 8.59
CA HIS A 204 1.90 -2.22 7.28
C HIS A 204 0.54 -2.16 6.61
N PRO A 205 0.38 -1.53 5.43
CA PRO A 205 -0.80 -1.75 4.60
C PRO A 205 -0.89 -3.22 4.23
N LEU A 206 -2.00 -3.89 4.55
CA LEU A 206 -2.14 -5.34 4.34
C LEU A 206 -2.95 -5.67 3.09
N GLY A 207 -4.05 -4.95 2.85
CA GLY A 207 -4.92 -5.25 1.73
C GLY A 207 -6.08 -4.27 1.57
N LEU A 208 -6.78 -4.42 0.45
CA LEU A 208 -7.90 -3.60 0.03
C LEU A 208 -8.86 -4.46 -0.81
N ILE A 209 -10.17 -4.27 -0.63
CA ILE A 209 -11.21 -4.87 -1.48
C ILE A 209 -12.29 -3.83 -1.82
N GLU A 210 -12.96 -4.03 -2.94
CA GLU A 210 -14.14 -3.23 -3.31
C GLU A 210 -15.37 -3.68 -2.54
N GLY A 211 -16.13 -2.72 -2.02
CA GLY A 211 -17.39 -2.90 -1.33
C GLY A 211 -17.42 -2.24 0.04
N ALA A 212 -18.54 -2.40 0.73
CA ALA A 212 -18.81 -1.74 2.01
C ALA A 212 -18.59 -2.70 3.19
N THR A 213 -18.31 -2.16 4.39
CA THR A 213 -18.06 -2.94 5.60
C THR A 213 -19.31 -3.68 6.09
N GLU A 214 -20.49 -3.31 5.60
CA GLU A 214 -21.77 -3.98 5.83
C GLU A 214 -21.96 -5.23 4.96
N ASN A 215 -21.23 -5.36 3.85
CA ASN A 215 -21.32 -6.51 2.96
C ASN A 215 -20.46 -7.67 3.50
N ALA A 216 -21.12 -8.66 4.11
CA ALA A 216 -20.45 -9.81 4.72
C ALA A 216 -19.56 -10.60 3.75
N ALA A 217 -19.96 -10.74 2.48
CA ALA A 217 -19.18 -11.48 1.48
C ALA A 217 -17.88 -10.73 1.13
N VAL A 218 -17.96 -9.42 0.95
CA VAL A 218 -16.80 -8.55 0.66
C VAL A 218 -15.80 -8.60 1.82
N VAL A 219 -16.31 -8.44 3.03
CA VAL A 219 -15.47 -8.42 4.22
C VAL A 219 -14.82 -9.78 4.47
N GLN A 220 -15.57 -10.87 4.27
CA GLN A 220 -15.01 -12.21 4.37
C GLN A 220 -13.93 -12.44 3.32
N ALA A 221 -14.13 -12.02 2.08
CA ALA A 221 -13.14 -12.15 1.01
C ALA A 221 -11.85 -11.37 1.30
N LEU A 222 -11.93 -10.19 1.94
CA LEU A 222 -10.73 -9.49 2.42
C LEU A 222 -9.98 -10.32 3.46
N ILE A 223 -10.68 -10.87 4.44
CA ILE A 223 -10.06 -11.67 5.50
C ILE A 223 -9.45 -12.95 4.95
N ASP A 224 -10.17 -13.67 4.09
CA ASP A 224 -9.69 -14.89 3.42
C ASP A 224 -8.40 -14.60 2.64
N ASN A 225 -8.36 -13.50 1.89
CA ASN A 225 -7.14 -13.08 1.19
C ASN A 225 -5.96 -12.82 2.15
N LEU A 226 -6.19 -12.21 3.31
CA LEU A 226 -5.12 -12.00 4.30
C LEU A 226 -4.62 -13.32 4.87
N VAL A 227 -5.53 -14.25 5.17
CA VAL A 227 -5.19 -15.59 5.70
C VAL A 227 -4.41 -16.41 4.67
N GLU A 228 -4.86 -16.46 3.42
CA GLU A 228 -4.17 -17.13 2.31
C GLU A 228 -2.74 -16.62 2.12
N ARG A 229 -2.50 -15.34 2.40
CA ARG A 229 -1.18 -14.70 2.31
C ARG A 229 -0.31 -14.88 3.55
N GLY A 230 -0.77 -15.63 4.56
CA GLY A 230 0.02 -15.99 5.74
C GLY A 230 -0.36 -15.26 7.03
N LEU A 231 -1.51 -14.57 7.09
CA LEU A 231 -2.05 -14.09 8.37
C LEU A 231 -2.63 -15.27 9.17
N ASP A 232 -1.77 -15.97 9.91
CA ASP A 232 -2.11 -17.21 10.63
C ASP A 232 -3.32 -17.05 11.57
N PRO A 233 -4.45 -17.74 11.34
CA PRO A 233 -5.63 -17.65 12.21
C PRO A 233 -5.43 -18.10 13.65
N LYS A 234 -4.41 -18.93 13.93
CA LYS A 234 -4.14 -19.47 15.26
C LYS A 234 -3.42 -18.47 16.16
N ALA A 235 -2.63 -17.58 15.59
CA ALA A 235 -1.92 -16.56 16.35
C ALA A 235 -2.90 -15.50 16.92
N PRO A 236 -2.90 -15.25 18.24
CA PRO A 236 -3.84 -14.34 18.87
C PRO A 236 -3.49 -12.89 18.53
N ARG A 237 -4.49 -12.13 18.05
CA ARG A 237 -4.35 -10.73 17.62
C ARG A 237 -5.51 -9.88 18.10
N LEU A 238 -5.26 -8.57 18.18
CA LEU A 238 -6.31 -7.58 18.40
C LEU A 238 -6.79 -7.03 17.05
N PHE A 239 -8.08 -7.16 16.77
CA PHE A 239 -8.71 -6.49 15.64
C PHE A 239 -9.32 -5.16 16.09
N ILE A 240 -9.19 -4.11 15.29
CA ILE A 240 -9.80 -2.80 15.58
C ILE A 240 -10.68 -2.42 14.39
N ILE A 241 -11.98 -2.22 14.64
CA ILE A 241 -12.98 -1.92 13.61
C ILE A 241 -13.89 -0.76 14.02
N ASP A 242 -14.58 -0.15 13.07
CA ASP A 242 -15.58 0.91 13.30
C ASP A 242 -16.84 0.43 14.05
N GLY A 243 -17.13 -0.87 13.97
CA GLY A 243 -18.30 -1.50 14.56
C GLY A 243 -19.25 -2.16 13.57
N ALA A 244 -18.86 -2.33 12.30
CA ALA A 244 -19.68 -3.08 11.35
C ALA A 244 -19.84 -4.54 11.82
N LYS A 245 -21.10 -4.97 11.99
CA LYS A 245 -21.42 -6.33 12.46
C LYS A 245 -20.90 -7.42 11.53
N ALA A 246 -20.88 -7.14 10.22
CA ALA A 246 -20.33 -8.04 9.21
C ALA A 246 -18.81 -8.24 9.37
N LEU A 247 -18.05 -7.18 9.69
CA LEU A 247 -16.64 -7.28 10.09
C LEU A 247 -16.45 -8.14 11.32
N ALA A 248 -17.18 -7.86 12.39
CA ALA A 248 -17.04 -8.63 13.62
C ALA A 248 -17.37 -10.12 13.40
N LYS A 249 -18.40 -10.42 12.60
CA LYS A 249 -18.77 -11.80 12.24
C LYS A 249 -17.69 -12.50 11.41
N ALA A 250 -17.16 -11.84 10.38
CA ALA A 250 -16.14 -12.42 9.50
C ALA A 250 -14.80 -12.65 10.23
N ILE A 251 -14.42 -11.74 11.13
CA ILE A 251 -13.26 -11.92 12.02
C ILE A 251 -13.48 -13.16 12.91
N ARG A 252 -14.63 -13.28 13.58
CA ARG A 252 -14.91 -14.44 14.45
C ARG A 252 -15.00 -15.75 13.68
N ARG A 253 -15.50 -15.73 12.44
CA ARG A 253 -15.51 -16.92 11.56
C ARG A 253 -14.11 -17.42 11.26
N SER A 254 -13.17 -16.51 11.04
CA SER A 254 -11.82 -16.84 10.56
C SER A 254 -10.84 -17.07 11.71
N PHE A 255 -10.90 -16.26 12.77
CA PHE A 255 -9.97 -16.26 13.91
C PHE A 255 -10.57 -16.89 15.19
N GLY A 256 -11.79 -17.40 15.11
CA GLY A 256 -12.52 -18.02 16.21
C GLY A 256 -13.39 -17.05 17.00
N ARG A 257 -14.39 -17.62 17.71
CA ARG A 257 -15.43 -16.89 18.46
C ARG A 257 -14.87 -15.86 19.45
N ASP A 258 -13.73 -16.17 20.06
CA ASP A 258 -13.13 -15.38 21.15
C ASP A 258 -12.12 -14.34 20.68
N ALA A 259 -11.96 -14.16 19.36
CA ALA A 259 -11.08 -13.17 18.77
C ALA A 259 -11.26 -11.80 19.45
N ALA A 260 -10.15 -11.18 19.85
CA ALA A 260 -10.19 -9.89 20.52
C ALA A 260 -10.53 -8.80 19.50
N ILE A 261 -11.70 -8.18 19.65
CA ILE A 261 -12.19 -7.13 18.75
C ILE A 261 -12.41 -5.87 19.57
N GLN A 262 -11.65 -4.83 19.27
CA GLN A 262 -11.87 -3.49 19.78
C GLN A 262 -12.71 -2.69 18.79
N ARG A 263 -13.84 -2.15 19.25
CA ARG A 263 -14.62 -1.21 18.47
C ARG A 263 -14.12 0.22 18.66
N CYS A 264 -14.05 0.99 17.59
CA CYS A 264 -13.57 2.36 17.61
C CYS A 264 -14.46 3.27 18.48
N GLN A 265 -13.89 3.78 19.57
CA GLN A 265 -14.58 4.69 20.49
C GLN A 265 -14.97 6.01 19.82
N ILE A 266 -14.17 6.48 18.86
CA ILE A 266 -14.45 7.72 18.13
C ILE A 266 -15.67 7.56 17.22
N HIS A 267 -15.74 6.46 16.45
CA HIS A 267 -16.90 6.15 15.62
C HIS A 267 -18.14 5.93 16.48
N LYS A 268 -18.00 5.23 17.62
CA LYS A 268 -19.11 5.08 18.56
C LYS A 268 -19.62 6.42 19.09
N ALA A 269 -18.73 7.29 19.55
CA ALA A 269 -19.09 8.63 20.01
C ALA A 269 -19.82 9.41 18.92
N ARG A 270 -19.31 9.40 17.69
CA ARG A 270 -19.93 10.09 16.55
C ARG A 270 -21.36 9.58 16.31
N ASN A 271 -21.54 8.26 16.20
CA ASN A 271 -22.85 7.64 15.96
C ASN A 271 -23.87 7.96 17.07
N ILE A 272 -23.42 8.07 18.33
CA ILE A 272 -24.26 8.50 19.45
C ILE A 272 -24.63 9.98 19.29
N MET A 273 -23.64 10.86 19.07
CA MET A 273 -23.88 12.31 18.98
C MET A 273 -24.75 12.71 17.78
N GLU A 274 -24.67 12.01 16.65
CA GLU A 274 -25.49 12.32 15.46
C GLU A 274 -26.99 12.07 15.66
N ARG A 275 -27.35 11.21 16.62
CA ARG A 275 -28.74 10.81 16.90
C ARG A 275 -29.26 11.40 18.20
N LEU A 276 -28.45 12.16 18.92
CA LEU A 276 -28.78 12.73 20.21
C LEU A 276 -29.19 14.21 20.04
N PRO A 277 -30.17 14.73 20.80
CA PRO A 277 -30.43 16.16 20.84
C PRO A 277 -29.22 16.96 21.32
N LYS A 278 -28.94 18.11 20.68
CA LYS A 278 -27.74 18.93 20.93
C LYS A 278 -27.55 19.31 22.40
N HIS A 279 -28.62 19.56 23.14
CA HIS A 279 -28.55 19.95 24.56
C HIS A 279 -28.02 18.82 25.47
N LEU A 280 -28.16 17.55 25.07
CA LEU A 280 -27.64 16.38 25.80
C LEU A 280 -26.19 16.02 25.42
N HIS A 281 -25.60 16.67 24.41
CA HIS A 281 -24.26 16.31 23.92
C HIS A 281 -23.18 16.48 24.99
N ALA A 282 -23.24 17.54 25.78
CA ALA A 282 -22.19 17.84 26.77
C ALA A 282 -22.13 16.78 27.88
N SER A 283 -23.29 16.39 28.42
CA SER A 283 -23.40 15.38 29.46
C SER A 283 -23.01 13.99 28.93
N ALA A 284 -23.51 13.61 27.75
CA ALA A 284 -23.19 12.33 27.12
C ALA A 284 -21.69 12.20 26.80
N ARG A 285 -21.04 13.22 26.22
CA ARG A 285 -19.58 13.19 25.96
C ARG A 285 -18.77 13.05 27.24
N ARG A 286 -19.18 13.72 28.32
CA ARG A 286 -18.51 13.62 29.62
C ARG A 286 -18.59 12.20 30.16
N ALA A 287 -19.78 11.59 30.14
CA ALA A 287 -19.98 10.22 30.60
C ALA A 287 -19.19 9.19 29.77
N LEU A 288 -19.20 9.31 28.43
CA LEU A 288 -18.42 8.45 27.54
C LEU A 288 -16.91 8.57 27.82
N ARG A 289 -16.39 9.80 27.93
CA ARG A 289 -14.97 10.04 28.25
C ARG A 289 -14.59 9.40 29.59
N GLN A 290 -15.38 9.65 30.63
CA GLN A 290 -15.14 9.10 31.95
C GLN A 290 -15.09 7.56 31.92
N ALA A 291 -16.05 6.92 31.24
CA ALA A 291 -16.07 5.46 31.11
C ALA A 291 -14.83 4.92 30.40
N TRP A 292 -14.39 5.55 29.32
CA TRP A 292 -13.25 5.05 28.52
C TRP A 292 -11.88 5.32 29.15
N GLU A 293 -11.77 6.33 30.04
CA GLU A 293 -10.53 6.61 30.76
C GLU A 293 -10.28 5.65 31.93
N LEU A 294 -11.33 5.03 32.50
CA LEU A 294 -11.20 4.05 33.58
C LEU A 294 -10.32 2.85 33.18
N ASP A 295 -9.48 2.41 34.11
CA ASP A 295 -8.70 1.17 34.00
C ASP A 295 -9.53 -0.09 34.31
N ASP A 296 -10.65 0.09 35.01
CA ASP A 296 -11.59 -0.96 35.39
C ASP A 296 -12.75 -1.03 34.38
N ALA A 297 -12.77 -2.11 33.60
CA ALA A 297 -13.75 -2.29 32.54
C ALA A 297 -15.17 -2.55 33.08
N ASP A 298 -15.33 -3.09 34.29
CA ASP A 298 -16.64 -3.38 34.88
C ASP A 298 -17.28 -2.08 35.40
N LYS A 299 -16.45 -1.19 35.96
CA LYS A 299 -16.89 0.18 36.29
C LYS A 299 -17.23 0.98 35.03
N ALA A 300 -16.42 0.86 33.97
CA ALA A 300 -16.71 1.52 32.70
C ALA A 300 -18.05 1.05 32.11
N GLU A 301 -18.31 -0.25 32.12
CA GLU A 301 -19.55 -0.84 31.65
C GLU A 301 -20.76 -0.35 32.47
N LYS A 302 -20.65 -0.34 33.81
CA LYS A 302 -21.70 0.23 34.68
C LYS A 302 -22.00 1.69 34.35
N LEU A 303 -20.98 2.52 34.12
CA LEU A 303 -21.18 3.92 33.74
C LEU A 303 -21.89 4.06 32.38
N LEU A 304 -21.52 3.25 31.39
CA LEU A 304 -22.17 3.24 30.08
C LEU A 304 -23.61 2.74 30.17
N GLY A 305 -23.88 1.69 30.96
CA GLY A 305 -25.23 1.20 31.23
C GLY A 305 -26.10 2.25 31.94
N ASN A 306 -25.54 3.01 32.89
CA ASN A 306 -26.24 4.12 33.54
C ASN A 306 -26.54 5.26 32.56
N LEU A 307 -25.65 5.55 31.62
CA LEU A 307 -25.89 6.52 30.56
C LEU A 307 -27.03 6.05 29.64
N ALA A 308 -27.00 4.79 29.19
CA ALA A 308 -28.05 4.21 28.36
C ALA A 308 -29.41 4.30 29.04
N ARG A 309 -29.52 3.85 30.30
CA ARG A 309 -30.77 3.92 31.08
C ARG A 309 -31.35 5.33 31.20
N ARG A 310 -30.51 6.34 31.40
CA ARG A 310 -30.95 7.74 31.45
C ARG A 310 -31.48 8.25 30.11
N LEU A 311 -30.95 7.75 29.01
CA LEU A 311 -31.34 8.14 27.66
C LEU A 311 -32.48 7.28 27.10
N GLU A 312 -32.93 6.25 27.81
CA GLU A 312 -33.93 5.30 27.30
C GLU A 312 -35.27 5.99 26.95
N GLN A 313 -35.71 6.93 27.79
CA GLN A 313 -36.96 7.65 27.56
C GLN A 313 -36.84 8.67 26.42
N ASP A 314 -35.79 9.50 26.44
CA ASP A 314 -35.64 10.61 25.49
C ASP A 314 -35.04 10.20 24.14
N ALA A 315 -34.26 9.10 24.11
CA ALA A 315 -33.49 8.65 22.95
C ALA A 315 -33.25 7.12 22.97
N PRO A 316 -34.31 6.29 22.90
CA PRO A 316 -34.21 4.83 22.99
C PRO A 316 -33.25 4.21 21.96
N GLY A 317 -33.21 4.74 20.73
CA GLY A 317 -32.26 4.31 19.70
C GLY A 317 -30.80 4.60 20.04
N VAL A 318 -30.52 5.66 20.81
CA VAL A 318 -29.18 5.98 21.31
C VAL A 318 -28.82 5.07 22.49
N SER A 319 -29.77 4.81 23.39
CA SER A 319 -29.59 3.86 24.49
C SER A 319 -29.23 2.46 23.96
N ALA A 320 -30.03 1.93 23.04
CA ALA A 320 -29.76 0.66 22.36
C ALA A 320 -28.40 0.66 21.65
N SER A 321 -28.04 1.78 21.01
CA SER A 321 -26.70 1.95 20.43
C SER A 321 -25.63 1.86 21.50
N ILE A 322 -25.71 2.56 22.64
CA ILE A 322 -24.67 2.51 23.70
C ILE A 322 -24.43 1.07 24.19
N LEU A 323 -25.52 0.31 24.41
CA LEU A 323 -25.45 -1.08 24.87
C LEU A 323 -24.89 -2.02 23.80
N GLU A 324 -25.16 -1.74 22.53
CA GLU A 324 -24.69 -2.54 21.40
C GLU A 324 -23.16 -2.49 21.26
N GLY A 325 -22.53 -3.66 21.38
CA GLY A 325 -21.08 -3.82 21.24
C GLY A 325 -20.27 -3.26 22.43
N ILE A 326 -20.87 -3.14 23.61
CA ILE A 326 -20.19 -2.65 24.83
C ILE A 326 -18.91 -3.44 25.16
N ASP A 327 -18.95 -4.77 24.98
CA ASP A 327 -17.79 -5.63 25.18
C ASP A 327 -16.66 -5.35 24.19
N GLU A 328 -16.99 -5.11 22.93
CA GLU A 328 -16.02 -4.76 21.89
C GLU A 328 -15.43 -3.37 22.15
N ILE A 329 -16.23 -2.42 22.65
CA ILE A 329 -15.77 -1.06 22.97
C ILE A 329 -14.80 -1.04 24.16
N LEU A 330 -14.94 -1.97 25.10
CA LEU A 330 -14.13 -2.05 26.32
C LEU A 330 -12.99 -3.07 26.24
N THR A 331 -12.77 -3.70 25.08
CA THR A 331 -11.78 -4.79 24.92
C THR A 331 -10.37 -4.38 25.36
N VAL A 332 -9.88 -3.19 24.98
CA VAL A 332 -8.55 -2.72 25.42
C VAL A 332 -8.44 -2.49 26.93
N SER A 333 -9.55 -2.15 27.60
CA SER A 333 -9.60 -2.03 29.06
C SER A 333 -9.69 -3.41 29.72
N ARG A 334 -10.48 -4.34 29.17
CA ARG A 334 -10.55 -5.74 29.66
C ARG A 334 -9.23 -6.49 29.51
N LEU A 335 -8.43 -6.15 28.51
CA LEU A 335 -7.05 -6.64 28.36
C LEU A 335 -6.07 -6.04 29.36
N ARG A 336 -6.51 -5.08 30.21
CA ARG A 336 -5.69 -4.40 31.23
C ARG A 336 -4.40 -3.80 30.65
N LEU A 337 -4.50 -3.23 29.45
CA LEU A 337 -3.34 -2.64 28.79
C LEU A 337 -2.94 -1.32 29.48
N PRO A 338 -1.65 -0.93 29.43
CA PRO A 338 -1.22 0.38 29.92
C PRO A 338 -1.97 1.53 29.24
N ALA A 339 -2.29 2.59 29.99
CA ALA A 339 -3.08 3.72 29.50
C ALA A 339 -2.58 4.33 28.17
N PRO A 340 -1.25 4.51 27.93
CA PRO A 340 -0.76 5.01 26.64
C PRO A 340 -1.11 4.07 25.47
N LEU A 341 -1.12 2.76 25.70
CA LEU A 341 -1.45 1.76 24.68
C LEU A 341 -2.96 1.64 24.49
N ARG A 342 -3.77 1.66 25.56
CA ARG A 342 -5.24 1.73 25.46
C ARG A 342 -5.66 2.90 24.59
N ARG A 343 -5.13 4.11 24.87
CA ARG A 343 -5.42 5.31 24.08
C ARG A 343 -5.06 5.16 22.60
N ALA A 344 -3.95 4.48 22.30
CA ALA A 344 -3.50 4.30 20.93
C ALA A 344 -4.31 3.25 20.15
N LEU A 345 -4.90 2.25 20.84
CA LEU A 345 -5.61 1.13 20.24
C LEU A 345 -7.14 1.21 20.36
N ALA A 346 -7.67 2.19 21.09
CA ALA A 346 -9.11 2.38 21.27
C ALA A 346 -9.87 2.89 20.01
N CYS A 347 -9.15 3.25 18.94
CA CYS A 347 -9.75 3.84 17.74
C CYS A 347 -9.00 3.48 16.44
N THR A 348 -9.67 3.72 15.30
CA THR A 348 -9.14 3.50 13.95
C THR A 348 -8.29 4.69 13.43
N ASN A 349 -7.67 5.48 14.32
CA ASN A 349 -6.89 6.66 13.92
C ASN A 349 -5.72 6.34 12.97
N ILE A 350 -5.17 5.12 13.01
CA ILE A 350 -4.04 4.75 12.17
C ILE A 350 -4.48 4.63 10.71
N ILE A 351 -5.58 3.91 10.47
CA ILE A 351 -6.15 3.79 9.13
C ILE A 351 -6.77 5.11 8.66
N GLU A 352 -7.41 5.89 9.53
CA GLU A 352 -7.91 7.23 9.20
C GLU A 352 -6.81 8.22 8.78
N ASN A 353 -5.62 8.14 9.42
CA ASN A 353 -4.48 8.94 9.01
C ASN A 353 -3.99 8.56 7.61
N ALA A 354 -3.91 7.25 7.32
CA ALA A 354 -3.61 6.76 5.98
C ALA A 354 -4.68 7.23 4.97
N MET A 355 -5.96 7.27 5.36
CA MET A 355 -7.05 7.78 4.53
C MET A 355 -6.93 9.27 4.23
N GLY A 356 -6.37 10.07 5.15
CA GLY A 356 -5.98 11.45 4.86
C GLY A 356 -5.04 11.55 3.66
N THR A 357 -4.06 10.63 3.56
CA THR A 357 -3.17 10.55 2.40
C THR A 357 -3.89 10.05 1.15
N VAL A 358 -4.75 9.04 1.25
CA VAL A 358 -5.58 8.55 0.14
C VAL A 358 -6.42 9.68 -0.46
N ARG A 359 -7.15 10.43 0.38
CA ARG A 359 -7.95 11.59 -0.04
C ARG A 359 -7.10 12.67 -0.69
N ARG A 360 -5.89 12.93 -0.16
CA ARG A 360 -4.95 13.89 -0.76
C ARG A 360 -4.50 13.43 -2.15
N VAL A 361 -4.03 12.19 -2.31
CA VAL A 361 -3.53 11.63 -3.57
C VAL A 361 -4.65 11.58 -4.63
N CYS A 362 -5.86 11.23 -4.22
CA CYS A 362 -7.00 11.07 -5.12
C CYS A 362 -7.73 12.39 -5.41
N ARG A 363 -7.32 13.52 -4.79
CA ARG A 363 -8.02 14.82 -4.88
C ARG A 363 -8.28 15.30 -6.31
N ASN A 364 -7.35 15.01 -7.23
CA ASN A 364 -7.42 15.43 -8.62
C ASN A 364 -8.19 14.44 -9.52
N VAL A 365 -8.59 13.28 -8.99
CA VAL A 365 -9.43 12.31 -9.70
C VAL A 365 -10.89 12.72 -9.55
N LYS A 366 -11.43 13.40 -10.57
CA LYS A 366 -12.82 13.91 -10.56
C LYS A 366 -13.85 12.94 -11.13
N ARG A 367 -13.41 11.94 -11.89
CA ARG A 367 -14.30 10.97 -12.54
C ARG A 367 -13.72 9.56 -12.41
N TRP A 368 -14.33 8.77 -11.53
CA TRP A 368 -14.05 7.35 -11.39
C TRP A 368 -14.82 6.59 -12.48
N ARG A 369 -14.13 5.73 -13.21
CA ARG A 369 -14.71 4.99 -14.34
C ARG A 369 -15.06 3.54 -14.01
N SER A 370 -14.47 3.01 -12.95
CA SER A 370 -14.64 1.64 -12.48
C SER A 370 -14.02 1.51 -11.10
N ALA A 371 -14.45 0.51 -10.36
CA ALA A 371 -13.81 0.19 -9.09
C ALA A 371 -12.38 -0.31 -9.23
N ALA A 372 -12.05 -1.01 -10.33
CA ALA A 372 -10.66 -1.34 -10.66
C ALA A 372 -9.76 -0.08 -10.73
N MET A 373 -10.29 1.06 -11.16
CA MET A 373 -9.55 2.33 -11.11
C MET A 373 -9.38 2.82 -9.67
N ALA A 374 -10.42 2.76 -8.85
CA ALA A 374 -10.35 3.18 -7.44
C ALA A 374 -9.43 2.30 -6.59
N LEU A 375 -9.46 0.99 -6.81
CA LEU A 375 -8.55 0.05 -6.18
C LEU A 375 -7.09 0.39 -6.48
N ARG A 376 -6.73 0.62 -7.76
CA ARG A 376 -5.35 0.99 -8.14
C ARG A 376 -4.89 2.30 -7.52
N TRP A 377 -5.75 3.32 -7.52
CA TRP A 377 -5.42 4.61 -6.91
C TRP A 377 -5.26 4.50 -5.40
N THR A 378 -6.17 3.79 -4.75
CA THR A 378 -6.15 3.61 -3.29
C THR A 378 -4.95 2.77 -2.87
N ALA A 379 -4.66 1.67 -3.56
CA ALA A 379 -3.49 0.84 -3.32
C ALA A 379 -2.19 1.65 -3.45
N ALA A 380 -2.05 2.42 -4.54
CA ALA A 380 -0.87 3.27 -4.73
C ALA A 380 -0.77 4.36 -3.64
N ALA A 381 -1.90 4.93 -3.22
CA ALA A 381 -1.93 5.94 -2.17
C ALA A 381 -1.68 5.37 -0.76
N MET A 382 -2.09 4.14 -0.47
CA MET A 382 -1.77 3.44 0.78
C MET A 382 -0.27 3.12 0.86
N GLN A 383 0.34 2.69 -0.26
CA GLN A 383 1.79 2.51 -0.34
C GLN A 383 2.54 3.85 -0.18
N GLU A 384 1.99 4.95 -0.71
CA GLU A 384 2.52 6.29 -0.47
C GLU A 384 2.42 6.70 1.01
N ALA A 385 1.28 6.43 1.65
CA ALA A 385 1.07 6.69 3.07
C ALA A 385 2.09 5.93 3.94
N ALA A 386 2.41 4.69 3.57
CA ALA A 386 3.36 3.85 4.30
C ALA A 386 4.75 4.47 4.45
N LYS A 387 5.20 5.27 3.47
CA LYS A 387 6.49 5.98 3.54
C LYS A 387 6.56 6.97 4.70
N GLY A 388 5.42 7.51 5.14
CA GLY A 388 5.31 8.44 6.26
C GLY A 388 4.97 7.77 7.59
N PHE A 389 4.81 6.45 7.63
CA PHE A 389 4.42 5.76 8.86
C PHE A 389 5.53 5.80 9.91
N ARG A 390 5.22 6.48 11.02
CA ARG A 390 5.98 6.34 12.25
C ARG A 390 5.52 5.11 13.01
N ARG A 391 6.40 4.51 13.79
CA ARG A 391 6.04 3.45 14.74
C ARG A 391 4.88 3.89 15.64
N LEU A 392 4.10 2.92 16.13
CA LEU A 392 3.09 3.17 17.15
C LEU A 392 3.71 3.95 18.32
N LYS A 393 3.07 5.06 18.74
CA LYS A 393 3.63 5.93 19.79
C LYS A 393 3.93 5.16 21.08
N ALA A 394 3.06 4.22 21.44
CA ALA A 394 3.17 3.36 22.61
C ALA A 394 3.82 1.98 22.31
N HIS A 395 4.63 1.86 21.25
CA HIS A 395 5.21 0.56 20.82
C HIS A 395 6.00 -0.17 21.92
N LYS A 396 6.62 0.56 22.86
CA LYS A 396 7.32 -0.02 24.01
C LYS A 396 6.42 -0.89 24.91
N HIS A 397 5.10 -0.70 24.86
CA HIS A 397 4.13 -1.48 25.62
C HIS A 397 3.53 -2.66 24.84
N LEU A 398 3.91 -2.88 23.58
CA LEU A 398 3.42 -4.01 22.78
C LEU A 398 3.70 -5.40 23.38
N PRO A 399 4.80 -5.63 24.13
CA PRO A 399 4.97 -6.88 24.87
C PRO A 399 3.82 -7.15 25.86
N ALA A 400 3.26 -6.12 26.50
CA ALA A 400 2.11 -6.27 27.39
C ALA A 400 0.85 -6.68 26.62
N LEU A 401 0.64 -6.15 25.41
CA LEU A 401 -0.44 -6.60 24.53
C LEU A 401 -0.27 -8.07 24.14
N ARG A 402 0.93 -8.48 23.73
CA ARG A 402 1.22 -9.88 23.38
C ARG A 402 0.89 -10.82 24.54
N ALA A 403 1.36 -10.48 25.75
CA ALA A 403 1.09 -11.27 26.94
C ALA A 403 -0.41 -11.35 27.26
N ALA A 404 -1.13 -10.22 27.18
CA ALA A 404 -2.57 -10.18 27.42
C ALA A 404 -3.37 -11.00 26.40
N LEU A 405 -2.99 -10.94 25.12
CA LEU A 405 -3.61 -11.73 24.04
C LEU A 405 -3.34 -13.23 24.23
N ALA A 406 -2.11 -13.61 24.55
CA ALA A 406 -1.74 -15.00 24.82
C ALA A 406 -2.50 -15.56 26.03
N ALA A 407 -2.56 -14.81 27.14
CA ALA A 407 -3.31 -15.22 28.32
C ALA A 407 -4.83 -15.37 28.05
N ARG A 408 -5.41 -14.48 27.23
CA ARG A 408 -6.81 -14.59 26.79
C ARG A 408 -7.03 -15.83 25.93
N HIS A 409 -6.11 -16.10 25.01
CA HIS A 409 -6.18 -17.27 24.13
C HIS A 409 -6.07 -18.59 24.92
N ALA A 410 -5.15 -18.66 25.89
CA ALA A 410 -4.98 -19.84 26.74
C ALA A 410 -6.23 -20.14 27.58
N ARG A 411 -6.94 -19.13 28.09
CA ARG A 411 -8.18 -19.31 28.85
C ARG A 411 -9.35 -19.86 28.01
N THR A 412 -9.36 -19.57 26.71
CA THR A 412 -10.46 -19.96 25.80
C THR A 412 -10.15 -21.25 25.03
N ALA A 413 -8.89 -21.71 25.03
CA ALA A 413 -8.48 -22.99 24.45
C ALA A 413 -9.20 -24.23 25.06
N PRO A 414 -9.35 -24.38 26.40
CA PRO A 414 -10.04 -25.54 26.96
C PRO A 414 -11.54 -25.59 26.63
N GLU A 415 -12.23 -24.44 26.57
CA GLU A 415 -13.64 -24.37 26.16
C GLU A 415 -13.86 -24.78 24.69
N ARG A 416 -12.87 -24.54 23.82
CA ARG A 416 -12.93 -24.95 22.40
C ARG A 416 -12.81 -26.46 22.20
N VAL A 417 -12.02 -27.15 23.02
CA VAL A 417 -11.89 -28.61 22.94
C VAL A 417 -13.22 -29.28 23.30
N ILE A 418 -13.88 -28.80 24.35
CA ILE A 418 -15.18 -29.30 24.79
C ILE A 418 -16.27 -28.99 23.74
N ALA A 419 -16.34 -27.76 23.24
CA ALA A 419 -17.33 -27.38 22.23
C ALA A 419 -17.17 -28.13 20.88
N ASN A 420 -15.93 -28.48 20.50
CA ASN A 420 -15.67 -29.26 19.29
C ASN A 420 -16.01 -30.75 19.48
N GLN A 421 -15.92 -31.30 20.69
CA GLN A 421 -16.35 -32.67 20.99
C GLN A 421 -17.87 -32.80 21.01
N VAL A 422 -18.59 -31.78 21.50
CA VAL A 422 -20.07 -31.78 21.55
C VAL A 422 -20.70 -31.55 20.17
N ASN A 423 -20.04 -30.86 19.23
CA ASN A 423 -20.53 -30.68 17.86
C ASN A 423 -20.13 -31.84 16.90
N ALA A 424 -19.31 -32.78 17.36
CA ALA A 424 -18.87 -33.95 16.60
C ALA A 424 -19.55 -35.26 17.06
N ALA A 425 -20.35 -35.18 18.14
CA ALA A 425 -21.30 -36.19 18.59
C ALA A 425 -22.70 -35.78 18.13
#